data_AF-A0A4Q3E4U6-F1
#
_entry.id   AF-A0A4Q3E4U6-F1
#
_cell.length_a   1.000
_cell.length_b   1.000
_cell.length_c   1.000
_cell.angle_alpha   90.00
_cell.angle_beta   90.00
_cell.angle_gamma   90.00
#
_symmetry.space_group_name_H-M   'P 1'
#
loop_
_entity.id
_entity.type
_entity.pdbx_description
1 polymer ?
#
loop_
_entity_poly.entity_id
_entity_poly.type
_entity_poly.pdbx_seq_one_letter_code
_entity_poly.pdbx_strand_id
1 'polypeptide(L)'
;MAGTLIKKRQIENLGIVNADVASGAAIATSKLAEGADFIQRDGTVAYTADQSMGNNKLTNLAAPVSPNDAVRLVDLQNNQAGLVGKDAARAATTGNITLSAAQTIDGISVVAGDRVLVKNQTLPANNGIYIVATGAWTRATDADTAAELKSGSYVFVSEGTINADSGWLLSTDGTITLGTTALNFVQFTGAGQIDAGAGITKTGNQINIGTASSARIVVNADNIDLATVGTAGTNTKVTWDAYGRITGSTSATPADIGAQVANANLTSLAAIASTGFYVSTGTNTNTVRSIAGTAGEIAVTNGDGVSGNPTLSLIATGVSGGTYNTVKGVSELRLLPELLINKQTWTTNQGNLVQLDSSGIRSANLELMKGGNGLKINGTGANGGFPINLQFMNFSIATLASMIQSDTLVAEGLINGTVELKQSAPLSFVADLSIDSIKAFSQPIGTLKLDASNSSEEVFNVAAALKGDSVNLTVKGDYTTTGDNNLNFVVDIPEFSLTAAQPFVRDMVSK
;
A
#
# COMPACT_ATOMS: atom_id res chain seq x y z
N MET A 1 125.43 -46.12 -66.48
CA MET A 1 124.87 -44.85 -66.97
C MET A 1 124.92 -43.86 -65.84
N ALA A 2 125.77 -42.84 -65.96
CA ALA A 2 125.92 -41.80 -64.96
C ALA A 2 124.66 -40.91 -64.98
N GLY A 3 123.88 -40.94 -63.90
CA GLY A 3 122.93 -39.89 -63.60
C GLY A 3 123.71 -38.65 -63.17
N THR A 4 124.00 -37.77 -64.13
CA THR A 4 124.62 -36.47 -63.86
C THR A 4 123.62 -35.60 -63.09
N LEU A 5 123.70 -35.63 -61.76
CA LEU A 5 123.03 -34.64 -60.92
C LEU A 5 123.76 -33.30 -61.07
N ILE A 6 123.14 -32.38 -61.80
CA ILE A 6 123.66 -31.03 -62.02
C ILE A 6 123.47 -30.17 -60.77
N LYS A 7 124.62 -29.77 -60.22
CA LYS A 7 124.99 -28.50 -59.57
C LYS A 7 124.33 -28.10 -58.24
N LYS A 8 125.15 -28.25 -57.19
CA LYS A 8 125.33 -27.26 -56.10
C LYS A 8 125.87 -25.92 -56.65
N ARG A 9 125.08 -25.17 -57.40
CA ARG A 9 125.29 -23.72 -57.51
C ARG A 9 124.32 -23.08 -56.53
N GLN A 10 124.85 -22.42 -55.51
CA GLN A 10 124.06 -21.46 -54.75
C GLN A 10 123.46 -20.49 -55.77
N ILE A 11 122.19 -20.18 -55.62
CA ILE A 11 121.50 -19.24 -56.49
C ILE A 11 122.17 -17.88 -56.25
N GLU A 12 123.04 -17.45 -57.17
CA GLU A 12 123.81 -16.19 -57.10
C GLU A 12 122.94 -14.95 -57.39
N ASN A 13 121.66 -15.16 -57.70
CA ASN A 13 120.70 -14.09 -57.96
C ASN A 13 119.75 -13.94 -56.76
N LEU A 14 119.48 -12.70 -56.36
CA LEU A 14 118.76 -12.36 -55.12
C LEU A 14 117.26 -12.75 -55.09
N GLY A 15 116.76 -13.48 -56.09
CA GLY A 15 115.38 -13.97 -56.14
C GLY A 15 115.29 -15.30 -56.88
N ILE A 16 114.43 -16.18 -56.38
CA ILE A 16 114.01 -17.41 -57.05
C ILE A 16 112.70 -17.08 -57.78
N VAL A 17 112.66 -17.15 -59.11
CA VAL A 17 111.42 -16.93 -59.88
C VAL A 17 110.73 -18.26 -60.25
N ASN A 18 109.47 -18.21 -60.68
CA ASN A 18 108.71 -19.42 -61.04
C ASN A 18 109.40 -20.30 -62.09
N ALA A 19 110.21 -19.73 -62.98
CA ALA A 19 110.96 -20.49 -64.00
C ALA A 19 112.16 -21.28 -63.40
N ASP A 20 112.65 -20.89 -62.23
CA ASP A 20 113.78 -21.54 -61.54
C ASP A 20 113.33 -22.73 -60.69
N VAL A 21 112.03 -22.86 -60.44
CA VAL A 21 111.42 -23.95 -59.67
C VAL A 21 110.66 -24.87 -60.61
N ALA A 22 111.24 -26.03 -60.92
CA ALA A 22 110.59 -27.02 -61.76
C ALA A 22 109.23 -27.45 -61.16
N SER A 23 108.24 -27.71 -62.01
CA SER A 23 106.96 -28.31 -61.61
C SER A 23 107.23 -29.67 -60.92
N GLY A 24 107.07 -29.73 -59.60
CA GLY A 24 107.38 -30.91 -58.77
C GLY A 24 108.71 -30.84 -58.00
N ALA A 25 109.38 -29.69 -57.95
CA ALA A 25 110.56 -29.51 -57.12
C ALA A 25 110.22 -29.72 -55.63
N ALA A 26 110.93 -30.64 -54.97
CA ALA A 26 110.81 -30.93 -53.55
C ALA A 26 111.53 -29.86 -52.71
N ILE A 27 111.02 -28.63 -52.72
CA ILE A 27 111.58 -27.56 -51.90
C ILE A 27 111.29 -27.87 -50.43
N ALA A 28 112.35 -28.08 -49.66
CA ALA A 28 112.25 -28.24 -48.21
C ALA A 28 111.78 -26.90 -47.62
N THR A 29 110.56 -26.86 -47.08
CA THR A 29 109.97 -25.65 -46.49
C THR A 29 110.78 -25.11 -45.32
N SER A 30 111.56 -25.96 -44.64
CA SER A 30 112.55 -25.56 -43.62
C SER A 30 113.75 -24.76 -44.15
N LYS A 31 113.89 -24.64 -45.46
CA LYS A 31 114.92 -23.84 -46.15
C LYS A 31 114.35 -22.56 -46.76
N LEU A 32 113.03 -22.37 -46.71
CA LEU A 32 112.41 -21.08 -46.98
C LEU A 32 112.60 -20.26 -45.70
N ALA A 33 113.19 -19.06 -45.83
CA ALA A 33 113.26 -18.17 -44.68
C ALA A 33 111.82 -17.91 -44.20
N GLU A 34 111.57 -18.04 -42.90
CA GLU A 34 110.32 -17.69 -42.26
C GLU A 34 110.13 -16.16 -42.36
N GLY A 35 109.72 -15.69 -43.54
CA GLY A 35 109.46 -14.30 -43.85
C GLY A 35 108.02 -13.91 -43.51
N ALA A 36 107.76 -12.60 -43.50
CA ALA A 36 106.44 -12.02 -43.22
C ALA A 36 105.34 -12.41 -44.24
N ASP A 37 105.70 -13.11 -45.32
CA ASP A 37 104.79 -13.45 -46.42
C ASP A 37 104.05 -14.79 -46.21
N PHE A 38 104.38 -15.56 -45.17
CA PHE A 38 103.73 -16.85 -44.85
C PHE A 38 103.09 -16.82 -43.45
N ILE A 39 101.94 -17.48 -43.30
CA ILE A 39 101.34 -17.74 -41.99
C ILE A 39 102.24 -18.74 -41.24
N GLN A 40 102.73 -18.35 -40.06
CA GLN A 40 103.60 -19.20 -39.25
C GLN A 40 102.82 -20.04 -38.23
N ARG A 41 103.36 -21.21 -37.87
CA ARG A 41 102.72 -22.13 -36.91
C ARG A 41 102.71 -21.60 -35.48
N ASP A 42 103.61 -20.67 -35.15
CA ASP A 42 103.70 -20.02 -33.85
C ASP A 42 102.78 -18.79 -33.74
N GLY A 43 102.11 -18.41 -34.84
CA GLY A 43 101.18 -17.28 -34.89
C GLY A 43 101.81 -15.89 -34.89
N THR A 44 103.14 -15.78 -35.09
CA THR A 44 103.84 -14.48 -35.02
C THR A 44 103.58 -13.55 -36.20
N VAL A 45 103.05 -14.07 -37.31
CA VAL A 45 102.68 -13.29 -38.50
C VAL A 45 101.18 -13.02 -38.51
N ALA A 46 100.81 -11.74 -38.38
CA ALA A 46 99.43 -11.29 -38.43
C ALA A 46 98.92 -11.12 -39.87
N TYR A 47 97.63 -11.34 -40.09
CA TYR A 47 96.98 -10.94 -41.33
C TYR A 47 96.88 -9.41 -41.43
N THR A 48 97.20 -8.86 -42.60
CA THR A 48 97.10 -7.41 -42.89
C THR A 48 95.79 -7.02 -43.57
N ALA A 49 94.93 -8.01 -43.86
CA ALA A 49 93.59 -7.86 -44.43
C ALA A 49 92.70 -9.06 -44.02
N ASP A 50 91.40 -8.99 -44.31
CA ASP A 50 90.46 -10.08 -44.02
C ASP A 50 90.81 -11.36 -44.80
N GLN A 51 90.83 -12.48 -44.08
CA GLN A 51 91.13 -13.79 -44.66
C GLN A 51 89.84 -14.55 -44.98
N SER A 52 89.58 -14.80 -46.27
CA SER A 52 88.51 -15.70 -46.69
C SER A 52 88.93 -17.17 -46.52
N MET A 53 88.03 -17.99 -45.96
CA MET A 53 88.23 -19.44 -45.80
C MET A 53 87.52 -20.26 -46.89
N GLY A 54 86.73 -19.62 -47.76
CA GLY A 54 85.86 -20.31 -48.72
C GLY A 54 84.94 -21.31 -48.00
N ASN A 55 84.84 -22.53 -48.51
CA ASN A 55 84.02 -23.62 -47.93
C ASN A 55 84.77 -24.46 -46.89
N ASN A 56 85.90 -23.99 -46.37
CA ASN A 56 86.74 -24.75 -45.44
C ASN A 56 86.44 -24.38 -43.97
N LYS A 57 86.65 -25.35 -43.06
CA LYS A 57 86.41 -25.19 -41.61
C LYS A 57 87.67 -24.71 -40.88
N LEU A 58 87.49 -23.93 -39.81
CA LEU A 58 88.51 -23.71 -38.78
C LEU A 58 88.33 -24.78 -37.69
N THR A 59 89.27 -25.72 -37.58
CA THR A 59 89.19 -26.87 -36.66
C THR A 59 90.18 -26.74 -35.50
N ASN A 60 89.92 -27.43 -34.39
CA ASN A 60 90.77 -27.42 -33.17
C ASN A 60 90.93 -26.04 -32.50
N LEU A 61 89.93 -25.18 -32.63
CA LEU A 61 89.88 -23.90 -31.94
C LEU A 61 89.68 -24.13 -30.43
N ALA A 62 90.45 -23.44 -29.59
CA ALA A 62 90.27 -23.44 -28.14
C ALA A 62 88.99 -22.71 -27.73
N ALA A 63 88.54 -22.85 -26.48
CA ALA A 63 87.45 -22.02 -25.97
C ALA A 63 87.89 -20.54 -25.98
N PRO A 64 87.05 -19.60 -26.45
CA PRO A 64 87.38 -18.18 -26.49
C PRO A 64 87.51 -17.62 -25.07
N VAL A 65 88.52 -16.79 -24.84
CA VAL A 65 88.81 -16.12 -23.55
C VAL A 65 88.79 -14.59 -23.67
N SER A 66 89.08 -14.06 -24.85
CA SER A 66 89.05 -12.62 -25.17
C SER A 66 87.82 -12.26 -26.01
N PRO A 67 87.27 -11.04 -25.89
CA PRO A 67 86.12 -10.60 -26.70
C PRO A 67 86.34 -10.62 -28.23
N ASN A 68 87.59 -10.65 -28.68
CA ASN A 68 87.95 -10.67 -30.10
C ASN A 68 88.33 -12.07 -30.61
N ASP A 69 88.22 -13.11 -29.78
CA ASP A 69 88.51 -14.48 -30.19
C ASP A 69 87.41 -15.00 -31.13
N ALA A 70 87.79 -15.88 -32.06
CA ALA A 70 86.82 -16.65 -32.81
C ALA A 70 86.01 -17.56 -31.87
N VAL A 71 84.68 -17.60 -32.05
CA VAL A 71 83.77 -18.38 -31.19
C VAL A 71 83.51 -19.75 -31.80
N ARG A 72 83.65 -20.82 -31.01
CA ARG A 72 83.23 -22.16 -31.43
C ARG A 72 81.71 -22.21 -31.50
N LEU A 73 81.15 -22.91 -32.49
CA LEU A 73 79.69 -23.05 -32.63
C LEU A 73 79.00 -23.52 -31.33
N VAL A 74 79.63 -24.43 -30.60
CA VAL A 74 79.12 -24.93 -29.30
C VAL A 74 79.02 -23.86 -28.22
N ASP A 75 79.95 -22.90 -28.17
CA ASP A 75 79.92 -21.83 -27.16
C ASP A 75 78.86 -20.77 -27.50
N LEU A 76 78.65 -20.49 -28.80
CA LEU A 76 77.54 -19.66 -29.26
C LEU A 76 76.19 -20.31 -28.94
N GLN A 77 76.07 -21.63 -29.19
CA GLN A 77 74.87 -22.41 -28.87
C GLN A 77 74.60 -22.43 -27.36
N ASN A 78 75.63 -22.49 -26.52
CA ASN A 78 75.50 -22.45 -25.06
C ASN A 78 75.18 -21.04 -24.52
N ASN A 79 75.73 -19.98 -25.11
CA ASN A 79 75.48 -18.59 -24.71
C ASN A 79 74.12 -18.04 -25.19
N GLN A 80 73.44 -18.71 -26.14
CA GLN A 80 72.20 -18.20 -26.72
C GLN A 80 70.91 -18.43 -25.92
N ALA A 81 70.87 -19.22 -24.83
CA ALA A 81 69.84 -19.13 -23.78
C ALA A 81 69.91 -20.31 -22.79
N GLY A 82 69.56 -20.10 -21.52
CA GLY A 82 69.02 -21.16 -20.64
C GLY A 82 67.69 -21.77 -21.13
N LEU A 83 67.45 -21.77 -22.44
CA LEU A 83 66.30 -22.29 -23.16
C LEU A 83 66.82 -23.24 -24.24
N VAL A 84 66.49 -24.52 -24.12
CA VAL A 84 66.89 -25.53 -25.10
C VAL A 84 65.72 -25.79 -26.04
N GLY A 85 65.79 -25.25 -27.26
CA GLY A 85 64.75 -25.45 -28.26
C GLY A 85 64.67 -26.90 -28.74
N LYS A 86 63.45 -27.38 -28.92
CA LYS A 86 63.12 -28.69 -29.52
C LYS A 86 62.34 -28.50 -30.81
N ASP A 87 62.40 -29.49 -31.67
CA ASP A 87 61.59 -29.49 -32.89
C ASP A 87 60.11 -29.45 -32.53
N ALA A 88 59.35 -28.64 -33.28
CA ALA A 88 57.95 -28.37 -33.01
C ALA A 88 57.11 -29.66 -32.99
N ALA A 89 56.21 -29.76 -32.01
CA ALA A 89 55.19 -30.78 -31.98
C ALA A 89 54.01 -30.35 -32.87
N ARG A 90 53.43 -31.29 -33.59
CA ARG A 90 52.23 -31.04 -34.39
C ARG A 90 51.03 -30.76 -33.51
N ALA A 91 50.83 -31.54 -32.45
CA ALA A 91 49.75 -31.35 -31.48
C ALA A 91 50.24 -31.56 -30.04
N ALA A 92 49.46 -31.08 -29.07
CA ALA A 92 49.70 -31.33 -27.66
C ALA A 92 48.50 -31.97 -26.97
N THR A 93 48.76 -32.88 -26.05
CA THR A 93 47.71 -33.53 -25.27
C THR A 93 46.87 -32.51 -24.46
N THR A 94 45.59 -32.81 -24.30
CA THR A 94 44.63 -32.08 -23.44
C THR A 94 44.18 -32.93 -22.24
N GLY A 95 44.61 -34.19 -22.18
CA GLY A 95 44.33 -35.15 -21.12
C GLY A 95 45.23 -36.38 -21.24
N ASN A 96 45.02 -37.37 -20.38
CA ASN A 96 45.80 -38.61 -20.39
C ASN A 96 45.49 -39.43 -21.65
N ILE A 97 46.53 -39.92 -22.32
CA ILE A 97 46.42 -40.76 -23.53
C ILE A 97 47.12 -42.12 -23.32
N THR A 98 46.84 -43.06 -24.22
CA THR A 98 47.66 -44.26 -24.40
C THR A 98 48.81 -43.91 -25.35
N LEU A 99 50.05 -44.30 -25.06
CA LEU A 99 51.20 -44.01 -25.93
C LEU A 99 51.36 -45.08 -27.01
N SER A 100 50.33 -45.32 -27.83
CA SER A 100 50.37 -46.26 -28.94
C SER A 100 49.33 -45.96 -30.01
N ALA A 101 49.54 -46.45 -31.24
CA ALA A 101 48.64 -46.30 -32.39
C ALA A 101 48.33 -44.84 -32.78
N ALA A 102 47.60 -44.66 -33.89
CA ALA A 102 47.10 -43.35 -34.32
C ALA A 102 45.88 -42.93 -33.50
N GLN A 103 45.73 -41.62 -33.25
CA GLN A 103 44.72 -41.07 -32.33
C GLN A 103 44.30 -39.67 -32.74
N THR A 104 43.22 -39.15 -32.17
CA THR A 104 42.87 -37.72 -32.26
C THR A 104 43.28 -37.02 -30.97
N ILE A 105 44.13 -36.01 -31.07
CA ILE A 105 44.64 -35.21 -29.95
C ILE A 105 44.37 -33.75 -30.25
N ASP A 106 43.66 -33.07 -29.34
CA ASP A 106 43.31 -31.65 -29.49
C ASP A 106 42.61 -31.32 -30.84
N GLY A 107 41.76 -32.24 -31.31
CA GLY A 107 41.08 -32.13 -32.61
C GLY A 107 41.91 -32.53 -33.82
N ILE A 108 43.18 -32.89 -33.65
CA ILE A 108 44.10 -33.27 -34.73
C ILE A 108 44.28 -34.79 -34.77
N SER A 109 44.01 -35.39 -35.94
CA SER A 109 44.33 -36.81 -36.18
C SER A 109 45.83 -36.97 -36.38
N VAL A 110 46.51 -37.57 -35.39
CA VAL A 110 47.94 -37.84 -35.41
C VAL A 110 48.22 -39.28 -35.84
N VAL A 111 49.16 -39.46 -36.76
CA VAL A 111 49.52 -40.75 -37.38
C VAL A 111 51.01 -41.04 -37.23
N ALA A 112 51.45 -42.26 -37.58
CA ALA A 112 52.83 -42.67 -37.41
C ALA A 112 53.82 -41.70 -38.09
N GLY A 113 54.83 -41.24 -37.33
CA GLY A 113 55.79 -40.22 -37.75
C GLY A 113 55.46 -38.80 -37.25
N ASP A 114 54.22 -38.54 -36.86
CA ASP A 114 53.85 -37.25 -36.26
C ASP A 114 54.50 -37.07 -34.89
N ARG A 115 54.75 -35.81 -34.53
CA ARG A 115 55.38 -35.44 -33.28
C ARG A 115 54.35 -34.83 -32.34
N VAL A 116 54.25 -35.31 -31.11
CA VAL A 116 53.24 -34.88 -30.14
C VAL A 116 53.89 -34.49 -28.82
N LEU A 117 53.50 -33.32 -28.29
CA LEU A 117 53.83 -32.95 -26.92
C LEU A 117 52.85 -33.65 -25.96
N VAL A 118 53.37 -34.62 -25.22
CA VAL A 118 52.64 -35.33 -24.18
C VAL A 118 52.94 -34.67 -22.84
N LYS A 119 51.96 -33.96 -22.29
CA LYS A 119 52.10 -33.14 -21.07
C LYS A 119 51.07 -33.45 -19.98
N ASN A 120 50.14 -34.37 -20.22
CA ASN A 120 49.02 -34.68 -19.30
C ASN A 120 48.89 -36.17 -18.99
N GLN A 121 49.97 -36.94 -18.94
CA GLN A 121 49.90 -38.33 -18.46
C GLN A 121 49.59 -38.36 -16.96
N THR A 122 48.85 -39.38 -16.52
CA THR A 122 48.58 -39.64 -15.10
C THR A 122 49.86 -39.80 -14.28
N LEU A 123 50.91 -40.38 -14.88
CA LEU A 123 52.28 -40.38 -14.33
C LEU A 123 53.11 -39.34 -15.07
N PRO A 124 53.44 -38.19 -14.45
CA PRO A 124 54.17 -37.12 -15.13
C PRO A 124 55.57 -37.51 -15.64
N ALA A 125 56.17 -38.58 -15.12
CA ALA A 125 57.42 -39.12 -15.65
C ALA A 125 57.31 -39.69 -17.08
N ASN A 126 56.07 -39.95 -17.53
CA ASN A 126 55.76 -40.37 -18.90
C ASN A 126 55.47 -39.20 -19.84
N ASN A 127 55.42 -37.97 -19.34
CA ASN A 127 55.36 -36.81 -20.22
C ASN A 127 56.66 -36.68 -21.04
N GLY A 128 56.64 -35.85 -22.07
CA GLY A 128 57.75 -35.66 -23.00
C GLY A 128 57.27 -35.37 -24.42
N ILE A 129 58.20 -35.36 -25.36
CA ILE A 129 57.89 -35.19 -26.78
C ILE A 129 58.03 -36.57 -27.43
N TYR A 130 56.99 -37.03 -28.11
CA TYR A 130 56.90 -38.38 -28.65
C TYR A 130 56.71 -38.38 -30.15
N ILE A 131 57.23 -39.43 -30.80
CA ILE A 131 56.92 -39.79 -32.17
C ILE A 131 55.82 -40.84 -32.17
N VAL A 132 54.71 -40.52 -32.82
CA VAL A 132 53.58 -41.41 -32.99
C VAL A 132 54.00 -42.62 -33.81
N ALA A 133 53.54 -43.80 -33.42
CA ALA A 133 53.84 -45.06 -34.09
C ALA A 133 52.59 -45.95 -34.15
N THR A 134 52.61 -46.96 -35.02
CA THR A 134 51.56 -48.00 -35.07
C THR A 134 51.57 -48.88 -33.81
N GLY A 135 52.76 -49.13 -33.25
CA GLY A 135 52.98 -49.76 -31.95
C GLY A 135 53.08 -48.75 -30.82
N ALA A 136 53.89 -49.07 -29.80
CA ALA A 136 54.20 -48.12 -28.72
C ALA A 136 54.96 -46.91 -29.28
N TRP A 137 54.59 -45.71 -28.82
CA TRP A 137 55.28 -44.48 -29.18
C TRP A 137 56.63 -44.41 -28.47
N THR A 138 57.60 -43.79 -29.12
CA THR A 138 58.92 -43.54 -28.55
C THR A 138 59.09 -42.05 -28.30
N ARG A 139 59.95 -41.67 -27.34
CA ARG A 139 60.37 -40.27 -27.25
C ARG A 139 61.08 -39.86 -28.53
N ALA A 140 60.97 -38.59 -28.86
CA ALA A 140 61.67 -38.01 -29.98
C ALA A 140 63.19 -37.96 -29.75
N THR A 141 63.96 -38.11 -30.82
CA THR A 141 65.43 -38.25 -30.77
C THR A 141 66.16 -37.05 -30.16
N ASP A 142 65.63 -35.85 -30.28
CA ASP A 142 66.17 -34.63 -29.65
C ASP A 142 65.65 -34.43 -28.22
N ALA A 143 64.93 -35.39 -27.66
CA ALA A 143 64.29 -35.33 -26.34
C ALA A 143 64.20 -36.71 -25.64
N ASP A 144 65.05 -37.68 -26.00
CA ASP A 144 65.02 -39.04 -25.48
C ASP A 144 66.13 -39.35 -24.46
N THR A 145 67.03 -38.39 -24.21
CA THR A 145 68.00 -38.44 -23.11
C THR A 145 67.85 -37.29 -22.12
N ALA A 146 68.36 -37.48 -20.90
CA ALA A 146 68.40 -36.44 -19.85
C ALA A 146 69.30 -35.23 -20.20
N ALA A 147 70.28 -35.42 -21.09
CA ALA A 147 71.15 -34.33 -21.55
C ALA A 147 70.40 -33.40 -22.52
N GLU A 148 69.45 -33.95 -23.28
CA GLU A 148 68.69 -33.24 -24.28
C GLU A 148 67.41 -32.63 -23.67
N LEU A 149 66.60 -33.42 -22.97
CA LEU A 149 65.36 -32.95 -22.34
C LEU A 149 65.61 -32.56 -20.87
N LYS A 150 66.25 -31.41 -20.67
CA LYS A 150 66.58 -30.84 -19.36
C LYS A 150 65.69 -29.64 -18.98
N SER A 151 65.75 -29.21 -17.72
CA SER A 151 65.08 -28.00 -17.25
C SER A 151 65.34 -26.81 -18.18
N GLY A 152 64.30 -26.04 -18.50
CA GLY A 152 64.37 -24.94 -19.47
C GLY A 152 64.26 -25.37 -20.94
N SER A 153 64.12 -26.66 -21.26
CA SER A 153 63.80 -27.09 -22.64
C SER A 153 62.45 -26.56 -23.05
N TYR A 154 62.30 -26.11 -24.29
CA TYR A 154 61.02 -25.63 -24.81
C TYR A 154 60.66 -26.21 -26.17
N VAL A 155 59.37 -26.27 -26.46
CA VAL A 155 58.81 -26.80 -27.71
C VAL A 155 57.60 -25.96 -28.12
N PHE A 156 57.48 -25.69 -29.42
CA PHE A 156 56.27 -25.08 -29.98
C PHE A 156 55.27 -26.15 -30.44
N VAL A 157 53.99 -25.82 -30.38
CA VAL A 157 52.87 -26.65 -30.85
C VAL A 157 52.22 -25.93 -32.03
N SER A 158 52.12 -26.60 -33.18
CA SER A 158 51.72 -25.98 -34.44
C SER A 158 50.22 -26.11 -34.78
N GLU A 159 49.55 -27.15 -34.30
CA GLU A 159 48.14 -27.43 -34.59
C GLU A 159 47.40 -27.85 -33.31
N GLY A 160 46.07 -27.72 -33.33
CA GLY A 160 45.20 -28.00 -32.19
C GLY A 160 44.00 -27.06 -32.13
N THR A 161 43.01 -27.40 -31.33
CA THR A 161 41.91 -26.47 -31.02
C THR A 161 42.25 -25.61 -29.80
N ILE A 162 42.92 -26.20 -28.80
CA ILE A 162 43.21 -25.58 -27.50
C ILE A 162 44.67 -25.13 -27.42
N ASN A 163 45.61 -25.93 -27.94
CA ASN A 163 47.05 -25.69 -27.76
C ASN A 163 47.77 -25.31 -29.07
N ALA A 164 47.06 -24.98 -30.15
CA ALA A 164 47.69 -24.47 -31.37
C ALA A 164 48.47 -23.18 -31.09
N ASP A 165 49.49 -22.92 -31.91
CA ASP A 165 50.29 -21.69 -31.89
C ASP A 165 50.82 -21.30 -30.49
N SER A 166 51.21 -22.31 -29.70
CA SER A 166 51.68 -22.16 -28.32
C SER A 166 53.09 -22.69 -28.09
N GLY A 167 53.82 -22.07 -27.16
CA GLY A 167 55.14 -22.50 -26.70
C GLY A 167 55.07 -23.06 -25.27
N TRP A 168 55.66 -24.23 -25.06
CA TRP A 168 55.71 -24.94 -23.78
C TRP A 168 57.14 -25.12 -23.29
N LEU A 169 57.37 -24.81 -22.02
CA LEU A 169 58.64 -24.87 -21.31
C LEU A 169 58.60 -26.02 -20.30
N LEU A 170 59.62 -26.86 -20.28
CA LEU A 170 59.84 -27.85 -19.23
C LEU A 170 60.35 -27.13 -17.98
N SER A 171 59.45 -26.93 -17.01
CA SER A 171 59.72 -26.20 -15.75
C SER A 171 60.10 -27.12 -14.60
N THR A 172 60.40 -28.40 -14.86
CA THR A 172 60.92 -29.29 -13.84
C THR A 172 62.32 -28.83 -13.44
N ASP A 173 62.51 -28.45 -12.18
CA ASP A 173 63.79 -27.99 -11.65
C ASP A 173 64.74 -29.16 -11.29
N GLY A 174 66.04 -28.90 -11.37
CA GLY A 174 67.08 -29.84 -10.97
C GLY A 174 67.40 -30.92 -12.02
N THR A 175 68.09 -31.97 -11.59
CA THR A 175 68.54 -33.07 -12.45
C THR A 175 67.36 -33.96 -12.85
N ILE A 176 67.18 -34.16 -14.15
CA ILE A 176 66.11 -35.01 -14.71
C ILE A 176 66.64 -36.39 -15.05
N THR A 177 65.94 -37.43 -14.62
CA THR A 177 66.12 -38.82 -15.06
C THR A 177 64.83 -39.27 -15.78
N LEU A 178 64.90 -39.50 -17.08
CA LEU A 178 63.72 -39.87 -17.88
C LEU A 178 63.11 -41.20 -17.41
N GLY A 179 61.78 -41.25 -17.37
CA GLY A 179 61.03 -42.40 -16.86
C GLY A 179 60.88 -42.43 -15.33
N THR A 180 61.61 -41.58 -14.60
CA THR A 180 61.54 -41.51 -13.13
C THR A 180 61.12 -40.12 -12.65
N THR A 181 61.79 -39.06 -13.12
CA THR A 181 61.49 -37.68 -12.71
C THR A 181 60.20 -37.19 -13.38
N ALA A 182 59.33 -36.52 -12.63
CA ALA A 182 58.13 -35.87 -13.17
C ALA A 182 58.50 -34.76 -14.17
N LEU A 183 57.96 -34.81 -15.39
CA LEU A 183 58.23 -33.84 -16.45
C LEU A 183 57.02 -32.90 -16.59
N ASN A 184 57.19 -31.68 -16.07
CA ASN A 184 56.14 -30.68 -15.99
C ASN A 184 56.35 -29.63 -17.08
N PHE A 185 55.44 -29.58 -18.05
CA PHE A 185 55.46 -28.57 -19.10
C PHE A 185 54.47 -27.46 -18.77
N VAL A 186 54.94 -26.21 -18.75
CA VAL A 186 54.12 -25.00 -18.58
C VAL A 186 54.15 -24.20 -19.85
N GLN A 187 53.03 -23.60 -20.24
CA GLN A 187 53.00 -22.71 -21.39
C GLN A 187 53.75 -21.42 -21.05
N PHE A 188 54.70 -20.99 -21.90
CA PHE A 188 55.48 -19.76 -21.69
C PHE A 188 55.22 -18.69 -22.76
N THR A 189 54.63 -19.07 -23.91
CA THR A 189 54.11 -18.14 -24.93
C THR A 189 52.88 -18.73 -25.62
N GLY A 190 51.98 -17.89 -26.14
CA GLY A 190 50.89 -18.33 -27.03
C GLY A 190 50.11 -17.16 -27.61
N ALA A 191 49.74 -17.25 -28.89
CA ALA A 191 48.63 -16.46 -29.42
C ALA A 191 47.34 -16.93 -28.72
N GLY A 192 46.45 -16.01 -28.33
CA GLY A 192 45.18 -16.40 -27.67
C GLY A 192 45.23 -16.66 -26.16
N GLN A 193 46.31 -16.32 -25.44
CA GLN A 193 46.38 -16.53 -23.97
C GLN A 193 45.28 -15.85 -23.15
N ILE A 194 44.60 -14.85 -23.71
CA ILE A 194 43.41 -14.23 -23.13
C ILE A 194 42.31 -14.34 -24.16
N ASP A 195 41.50 -15.39 -24.05
CA ASP A 195 40.20 -15.45 -24.71
C ASP A 195 39.27 -14.47 -24.02
N ALA A 196 39.02 -13.33 -24.67
CA ALA A 196 38.12 -12.32 -24.14
C ALA A 196 36.69 -12.87 -24.13
N GLY A 197 36.24 -13.29 -22.95
CA GLY A 197 34.84 -13.64 -22.71
C GLY A 197 33.92 -12.42 -22.68
N ALA A 198 32.64 -12.63 -22.38
CA ALA A 198 31.69 -11.54 -22.23
C ALA A 198 32.15 -10.52 -21.16
N GLY A 199 32.07 -9.23 -21.48
CA GLY A 199 32.46 -8.15 -20.58
C GLY A 199 33.92 -7.72 -20.67
N ILE A 200 34.76 -8.39 -21.47
CA ILE A 200 36.13 -7.97 -21.78
C ILE A 200 36.31 -8.02 -23.29
N THR A 201 37.14 -7.12 -23.84
CA THR A 201 37.57 -7.17 -25.24
C THR A 201 39.09 -7.13 -25.30
N LYS A 202 39.67 -7.91 -26.22
CA LYS A 202 41.10 -7.91 -26.50
C LYS A 202 41.34 -7.45 -27.94
N THR A 203 42.13 -6.39 -28.10
CA THR A 203 42.57 -5.90 -29.42
C THR A 203 44.09 -5.82 -29.42
N GLY A 204 44.75 -6.71 -30.16
CA GLY A 204 46.21 -6.86 -30.08
C GLY A 204 46.64 -7.19 -28.64
N ASN A 205 47.50 -6.36 -28.06
CA ASN A 205 47.98 -6.50 -26.67
C ASN A 205 47.14 -5.72 -25.64
N GLN A 206 46.15 -4.95 -26.07
CA GLN A 206 45.29 -4.18 -25.17
C GLN A 206 44.12 -5.04 -24.67
N ILE A 207 43.92 -5.06 -23.35
CA ILE A 207 42.74 -5.62 -22.69
C ILE A 207 41.87 -4.45 -22.25
N ASN A 208 40.59 -4.47 -22.62
CA ASN A 208 39.63 -3.44 -22.24
C ASN A 208 38.39 -4.06 -21.60
N ILE A 209 37.78 -3.35 -20.65
CA ILE A 209 36.54 -3.79 -20.00
C ILE A 209 35.34 -3.30 -20.82
N GLY A 210 34.49 -4.23 -21.24
CA GLY A 210 33.23 -3.95 -21.89
C GLY A 210 32.15 -3.61 -20.85
N THR A 211 31.85 -2.32 -20.69
CA THR A 211 30.62 -1.88 -20.02
C THR A 211 29.61 -1.38 -21.06
N ALA A 212 28.31 -1.64 -20.87
CA ALA A 212 27.29 -1.12 -21.78
C ALA A 212 27.18 0.41 -21.75
N SER A 213 27.71 1.06 -20.71
CA SER A 213 27.81 2.51 -20.60
C SER A 213 28.92 2.91 -19.62
N SER A 214 29.63 4.00 -19.90
CA SER A 214 30.58 4.63 -18.98
C SER A 214 29.92 5.19 -17.72
N ALA A 215 28.59 5.28 -17.70
CA ALA A 215 27.80 5.61 -16.51
C ALA A 215 27.61 4.44 -15.54
N ARG A 216 28.31 3.31 -15.72
CA ARG A 216 28.29 2.16 -14.79
C ARG A 216 29.67 1.83 -14.24
N ILE A 217 30.59 1.47 -15.15
CA ILE A 217 32.00 1.21 -14.84
C ILE A 217 32.81 2.23 -15.61
N VAL A 218 33.73 2.90 -14.94
CA VAL A 218 34.68 3.84 -15.55
C VAL A 218 36.04 3.16 -15.59
N VAL A 219 36.60 3.06 -16.79
CA VAL A 219 37.95 2.55 -17.02
C VAL A 219 38.86 3.77 -17.27
N ASN A 220 39.74 4.05 -16.31
CA ASN A 220 40.73 5.12 -16.40
C ASN A 220 42.10 4.53 -16.79
N ALA A 221 43.10 5.39 -17.00
CA ALA A 221 44.45 4.96 -17.34
C ALA A 221 45.05 4.00 -16.29
N ASP A 222 44.80 4.27 -15.01
CA ASP A 222 45.47 3.58 -13.89
C ASP A 222 44.50 2.82 -12.97
N ASN A 223 43.18 2.88 -13.19
CA ASN A 223 42.20 2.17 -12.36
C ASN A 223 40.89 1.86 -13.10
N ILE A 224 40.11 0.98 -12.48
CA ILE A 224 38.73 0.67 -12.84
C ILE A 224 37.88 0.97 -11.60
N ASP A 225 36.84 1.79 -11.75
CA ASP A 225 35.95 2.17 -10.64
C ASP A 225 34.48 2.21 -11.09
N LEU A 226 33.57 2.41 -10.13
CA LEU A 226 32.16 2.69 -10.39
C LEU A 226 32.00 4.11 -10.94
N ALA A 227 31.04 4.28 -11.84
CA ALA A 227 30.64 5.60 -12.27
C ALA A 227 29.89 6.35 -11.17
N THR A 228 30.04 7.66 -11.16
CA THR A 228 29.18 8.55 -10.37
C THR A 228 27.76 8.51 -10.94
N VAL A 229 26.80 8.04 -10.13
CA VAL A 229 25.39 7.90 -10.54
C VAL A 229 24.49 8.99 -9.95
N GLY A 230 25.03 9.82 -9.04
CA GLY A 230 24.31 10.95 -8.45
C GLY A 230 25.11 11.66 -7.38
N THR A 231 24.47 12.60 -6.70
CA THR A 231 25.06 13.26 -5.54
C THR A 231 24.93 12.35 -4.32
N ALA A 232 26.02 12.24 -3.54
CA ALA A 232 25.98 11.58 -2.23
C ALA A 232 24.89 12.23 -1.36
N GLY A 233 24.18 11.42 -0.60
CA GLY A 233 23.03 11.91 0.14
C GLY A 233 22.56 10.95 1.22
N THR A 234 21.65 11.46 2.04
CA THR A 234 21.00 10.72 3.10
C THR A 234 19.50 10.95 2.97
N ASN A 235 18.73 9.88 2.77
CA ASN A 235 17.29 9.88 3.07
C ASN A 235 17.11 9.40 4.50
N THR A 236 15.89 9.48 5.02
CA THR A 236 15.51 9.29 6.43
C THR A 236 16.39 8.33 7.24
N LYS A 237 16.75 7.15 6.69
CA LYS A 237 17.57 6.14 7.38
C LYS A 237 18.73 5.54 6.58
N VAL A 238 18.96 5.96 5.34
CA VAL A 238 19.97 5.36 4.46
C VAL A 238 20.85 6.47 3.90
N THR A 239 22.17 6.31 4.07
CA THR A 239 23.20 7.16 3.48
C THR A 239 23.84 6.42 2.33
N TRP A 240 24.02 7.11 1.21
CA TRP A 240 24.74 6.61 0.04
C TRP A 240 25.83 7.59 -0.40
N ASP A 241 26.88 7.03 -1.01
CA ASP A 241 27.92 7.83 -1.66
C ASP A 241 27.54 8.23 -3.10
N ALA A 242 28.41 9.00 -3.76
CA ALA A 242 28.19 9.46 -5.14
C ALA A 242 28.15 8.32 -6.18
N TYR A 243 28.61 7.12 -5.80
CA TYR A 243 28.58 5.90 -6.61
C TYR A 243 27.31 5.06 -6.35
N GLY A 244 26.38 5.56 -5.51
CA GLY A 244 25.11 4.91 -5.21
C GLY A 244 25.23 3.73 -4.24
N ARG A 245 26.40 3.51 -3.61
CA ARG A 245 26.58 2.46 -2.60
C ARG A 245 26.03 2.94 -1.27
N ILE A 246 25.36 2.05 -0.53
CA ILE A 246 24.94 2.35 0.84
C ILE A 246 26.18 2.34 1.74
N THR A 247 26.45 3.48 2.37
CA THR A 247 27.60 3.68 3.28
C THR A 247 27.18 3.73 4.73
N GLY A 248 25.89 3.85 5.02
CA GLY A 248 25.35 3.81 6.37
C GLY A 248 23.84 3.57 6.37
N SER A 249 23.37 2.87 7.40
CA SER A 249 21.95 2.67 7.64
C SER A 249 21.64 2.67 9.14
N THR A 250 20.44 3.10 9.49
CA THR A 250 19.89 2.95 10.86
C THR A 250 18.56 2.19 10.80
N SER A 251 18.16 1.54 11.90
CA SER A 251 16.89 0.83 11.96
C SER A 251 15.71 1.76 11.72
N ALA A 252 14.79 1.35 10.85
CA ALA A 252 13.54 2.06 10.64
C ALA A 252 12.67 2.00 11.90
N THR A 253 12.02 3.11 12.20
CA THR A 253 11.02 3.22 13.26
C THR A 253 9.63 3.43 12.63
N PRO A 254 8.54 3.15 13.36
CA PRO A 254 7.19 3.43 12.87
C PRO A 254 6.97 4.90 12.43
N ALA A 255 7.72 5.86 12.98
CA ALA A 255 7.64 7.27 12.59
C ALA A 255 8.14 7.54 11.16
N ASP A 256 8.95 6.65 10.58
CA ASP A 256 9.57 6.84 9.27
C ASP A 256 8.67 6.41 8.09
N ILE A 257 7.53 5.76 8.36
CA ILE A 257 6.66 5.11 7.36
C ILE A 257 5.37 5.91 7.08
N GLY A 258 5.30 7.17 7.48
CA GLY A 258 4.07 7.96 7.36
C GLY A 258 2.95 7.44 8.28
N ALA A 259 3.31 6.79 9.39
CA ALA A 259 2.37 6.58 10.48
C ALA A 259 1.76 7.94 10.88
N GLN A 260 0.46 7.92 11.21
CA GLN A 260 -0.26 9.10 11.67
C GLN A 260 0.60 9.88 12.66
N VAL A 261 0.76 11.20 12.43
CA VAL A 261 1.56 12.08 13.29
C VAL A 261 1.25 11.76 14.75
N ALA A 262 2.29 11.55 15.56
CA ALA A 262 2.15 11.22 16.97
C ALA A 262 1.14 12.16 17.63
N ASN A 263 -0.07 11.66 17.82
CA ASN A 263 -1.19 12.41 18.35
C ASN A 263 -1.56 11.71 19.64
N ALA A 264 -1.32 12.40 20.76
CA ALA A 264 -1.49 11.81 22.08
C ALA A 264 -2.94 11.35 22.34
N ASN A 265 -3.95 11.89 21.64
CA ASN A 265 -5.32 11.40 21.71
C ASN A 265 -5.52 10.08 20.95
N LEU A 266 -4.90 9.91 19.78
CA LEU A 266 -4.95 8.64 19.04
C LEU A 266 -4.13 7.55 19.71
N THR A 267 -2.99 7.91 20.32
CA THR A 267 -2.22 6.98 21.16
C THR A 267 -3.04 6.51 22.36
N SER A 268 -3.77 7.41 23.04
CA SER A 268 -4.59 6.99 24.19
C SER A 268 -5.85 6.20 23.77
N LEU A 269 -6.40 6.44 22.58
CA LEU A 269 -7.46 5.61 22.01
C LEU A 269 -6.96 4.21 21.64
N ALA A 270 -5.79 4.10 20.99
CA ALA A 270 -5.17 2.83 20.60
C ALA A 270 -4.72 1.97 21.80
N ALA A 271 -4.48 2.60 22.96
CA ALA A 271 -4.12 1.90 24.19
C ALA A 271 -5.32 1.24 24.91
N ILE A 272 -6.56 1.50 24.48
CA ILE A 272 -7.74 0.91 25.10
C ILE A 272 -7.91 -0.55 24.66
N ALA A 273 -7.76 -1.48 25.60
CA ALA A 273 -7.81 -2.93 25.35
C ALA A 273 -9.17 -3.59 25.67
N SER A 274 -10.23 -2.80 25.89
CA SER A 274 -11.58 -3.29 26.22
C SER A 274 -12.63 -2.83 25.19
N THR A 275 -13.72 -3.59 25.10
CA THR A 275 -14.88 -3.30 24.23
C THR A 275 -15.91 -2.41 24.93
N GLY A 276 -16.58 -1.51 24.21
CA GLY A 276 -17.67 -0.67 24.73
C GLY A 276 -17.76 0.72 24.08
N PHE A 277 -18.39 1.69 24.76
CA PHE A 277 -18.54 3.05 24.25
C PHE A 277 -17.30 3.91 24.58
N TYR A 278 -16.53 4.25 23.55
CA TYR A 278 -15.32 5.07 23.68
C TYR A 278 -15.67 6.55 23.85
N VAL A 279 -15.14 7.17 24.90
CA VAL A 279 -15.37 8.58 25.22
C VAL A 279 -14.05 9.27 25.48
N SER A 280 -13.83 10.40 24.80
CA SER A 280 -12.76 11.33 25.19
C SER A 280 -13.19 12.07 26.45
N THR A 281 -12.41 11.95 27.52
CA THR A 281 -12.70 12.57 28.83
C THR A 281 -11.96 13.88 29.05
N GLY A 282 -11.20 14.33 28.05
CA GLY A 282 -10.32 15.48 28.12
C GLY A 282 -9.19 15.36 27.12
N THR A 283 -8.35 16.40 27.00
CA THR A 283 -7.22 16.44 26.08
C THR A 283 -6.34 15.21 26.24
N ASN A 284 -6.19 14.43 25.17
CA ASN A 284 -5.39 13.21 25.10
C ASN A 284 -5.82 12.07 26.04
N THR A 285 -7.04 12.09 26.57
CA THR A 285 -7.56 11.03 27.45
C THR A 285 -8.81 10.40 26.86
N ASN A 286 -8.77 9.08 26.66
CA ASN A 286 -9.91 8.28 26.21
C ASN A 286 -10.16 7.16 27.22
N THR A 287 -11.42 6.80 27.41
CA THR A 287 -11.81 5.67 28.25
C THR A 287 -13.01 4.94 27.65
N VAL A 288 -13.28 3.73 28.13
CA VAL A 288 -14.52 3.01 27.83
C VAL A 288 -15.53 3.30 28.92
N ARG A 289 -16.75 3.66 28.54
CA ARG A 289 -17.89 3.73 29.45
C ARG A 289 -18.88 2.63 29.10
N SER A 290 -19.42 1.96 30.12
CA SER A 290 -20.61 1.14 29.97
C SER A 290 -21.86 2.00 30.13
N ILE A 291 -22.93 1.64 29.42
CA ILE A 291 -24.27 2.16 29.70
C ILE A 291 -25.00 1.08 30.49
N ALA A 292 -25.26 1.33 31.76
CA ALA A 292 -25.97 0.41 32.64
C ALA A 292 -27.43 0.85 32.77
N GLY A 293 -28.37 -0.08 32.59
CA GLY A 293 -29.77 0.14 32.97
C GLY A 293 -29.96 -0.06 34.46
N THR A 294 -30.47 0.93 35.17
CA THR A 294 -30.94 0.79 36.56
C THR A 294 -32.43 0.49 36.59
N ALA A 295 -32.93 -0.10 37.69
CA ALA A 295 -34.34 -0.42 37.82
C ALA A 295 -35.20 0.84 37.73
N GLY A 296 -36.07 0.92 36.72
CA GLY A 296 -37.02 2.01 36.51
C GLY A 296 -36.69 2.99 35.38
N GLU A 297 -35.59 2.83 34.64
CA GLU A 297 -35.25 3.66 33.46
C GLU A 297 -34.88 2.81 32.23
N ILE A 298 -34.23 3.39 31.21
CA ILE A 298 -33.87 2.74 29.93
C ILE A 298 -33.15 1.39 30.17
N ALA A 299 -33.75 0.29 29.73
CA ALA A 299 -33.08 -1.00 29.66
C ALA A 299 -32.05 -0.97 28.53
N VAL A 300 -30.79 -1.17 28.90
CA VAL A 300 -29.72 -1.43 27.94
C VAL A 300 -29.39 -2.92 27.99
N THR A 301 -29.70 -3.61 26.90
CA THR A 301 -29.33 -5.03 26.74
C THR A 301 -28.09 -5.10 25.85
N ASN A 302 -27.11 -5.94 26.24
CA ASN A 302 -25.81 -6.10 25.56
C ASN A 302 -25.01 -4.77 25.47
N GLY A 303 -24.85 -4.09 26.62
CA GLY A 303 -24.21 -2.77 26.71
C GLY A 303 -22.70 -2.74 26.38
N ASP A 304 -22.05 -3.89 26.29
CA ASP A 304 -20.67 -4.04 25.79
C ASP A 304 -20.61 -4.30 24.28
N GLY A 305 -21.74 -4.60 23.63
CA GLY A 305 -21.83 -4.89 22.20
C GLY A 305 -21.24 -6.23 21.77
N VAL A 306 -20.83 -7.11 22.69
CA VAL A 306 -20.04 -8.31 22.35
C VAL A 306 -20.89 -9.39 21.68
N SER A 307 -22.15 -9.56 22.11
CA SER A 307 -23.04 -10.61 21.60
C SER A 307 -23.99 -10.13 20.48
N GLY A 308 -23.81 -8.90 19.95
CA GLY A 308 -24.67 -8.30 18.92
C GLY A 308 -24.79 -6.78 19.02
N ASN A 309 -25.80 -6.18 18.38
CA ASN A 309 -26.06 -4.74 18.51
C ASN A 309 -26.59 -4.41 19.92
N PRO A 310 -26.07 -3.39 20.61
CA PRO A 310 -26.70 -2.87 21.83
C PRO A 310 -28.15 -2.43 21.52
N THR A 311 -29.09 -2.78 22.39
CA THR A 311 -30.48 -2.31 22.30
C THR A 311 -30.80 -1.41 23.46
N LEU A 312 -31.33 -0.22 23.16
CA LEU A 312 -31.85 0.73 24.14
C LEU A 312 -33.37 0.65 24.09
N SER A 313 -33.98 0.12 25.15
CA SER A 313 -35.43 -0.03 25.25
C SER A 313 -35.93 0.73 26.46
N LEU A 314 -37.03 1.47 26.31
CA LEU A 314 -37.76 1.98 27.46
C LEU A 314 -38.50 0.79 28.06
N ILE A 315 -38.14 0.37 29.27
CA ILE A 315 -38.86 -0.69 29.95
C ILE A 315 -40.33 -0.26 30.00
N ALA A 316 -41.22 -1.06 29.41
CA ALA A 316 -42.65 -0.78 29.29
C ALA A 316 -43.40 -0.82 30.65
N THR A 317 -42.71 -0.57 31.76
CA THR A 317 -43.28 -0.45 33.10
C THR A 317 -42.73 0.81 33.77
N GLY A 318 -43.46 1.93 33.58
CA GLY A 318 -43.48 3.00 34.58
C GLY A 318 -42.96 4.38 34.21
N VAL A 319 -42.46 4.65 33.00
CA VAL A 319 -42.00 6.01 32.65
C VAL A 319 -42.56 6.45 31.30
N SER A 320 -43.66 7.21 31.31
CA SER A 320 -43.82 8.25 30.29
C SER A 320 -42.80 9.31 30.64
N GLY A 321 -41.85 9.54 29.74
CA GLY A 321 -40.96 10.70 29.75
C GLY A 321 -41.82 11.94 29.76
N GLY A 322 -42.15 12.37 30.96
CA GLY A 322 -42.46 13.71 31.27
C GLY A 322 -41.16 14.55 31.30
N THR A 323 -41.25 15.83 31.45
CA THR A 323 -42.51 16.43 31.76
C THR A 323 -43.11 16.98 30.49
N TYR A 324 -43.16 16.13 29.43
CA TYR A 324 -44.42 15.99 28.70
C TYR A 324 -45.56 15.85 29.72
N ASN A 325 -46.05 16.99 30.18
CA ASN A 325 -47.39 17.12 30.67
C ASN A 325 -48.29 17.25 29.43
N THR A 326 -48.17 16.30 28.50
CA THR A 326 -49.40 15.74 27.97
C THR A 326 -50.08 15.16 29.19
N VAL A 327 -50.94 15.95 29.83
CA VAL A 327 -52.15 15.35 30.35
C VAL A 327 -52.80 14.78 29.09
N LYS A 328 -52.42 13.54 28.76
CA LYS A 328 -52.96 12.82 27.64
C LYS A 328 -54.43 12.70 28.00
N GLY A 329 -55.26 13.47 27.32
CA GLY A 329 -56.65 13.68 27.72
C GLY A 329 -57.06 15.13 27.86
N VAL A 330 -56.14 16.12 27.98
CA VAL A 330 -56.53 17.53 28.02
C VAL A 330 -56.65 18.14 26.62
N SER A 331 -57.85 18.58 26.24
CA SER A 331 -58.11 19.39 25.05
C SER A 331 -58.24 20.87 25.42
N GLU A 332 -57.66 21.77 24.63
CA GLU A 332 -57.74 23.21 24.82
C GLU A 332 -58.63 23.87 23.76
N LEU A 333 -59.58 24.71 24.19
CA LEU A 333 -60.41 25.54 23.32
C LEU A 333 -60.05 27.01 23.53
N ARG A 334 -59.71 27.70 22.44
CA ARG A 334 -59.50 29.14 22.38
C ARG A 334 -60.27 29.73 21.21
N LEU A 335 -61.00 30.79 21.48
CA LEU A 335 -61.69 31.61 20.50
C LEU A 335 -60.78 32.74 20.02
N LEU A 336 -60.97 33.15 18.76
CA LEU A 336 -60.32 34.34 18.22
C LEU A 336 -60.74 35.58 19.01
N PRO A 337 -59.91 36.63 19.07
CA PRO A 337 -60.26 37.90 19.73
C PRO A 337 -61.57 38.49 19.20
N GLU A 338 -61.83 38.31 17.91
CA GLU A 338 -63.06 38.72 17.23
C GLU A 338 -63.62 37.56 16.40
N LEU A 339 -64.94 37.38 16.47
CA LEU A 339 -65.69 36.36 15.74
C LEU A 339 -66.89 37.00 15.04
N LEU A 340 -67.12 36.62 13.79
CA LEU A 340 -68.32 37.05 13.05
C LEU A 340 -69.41 35.97 13.20
N ILE A 341 -70.45 36.27 13.96
CA ILE A 341 -71.60 35.38 14.17
C ILE A 341 -72.86 36.11 13.71
N ASN A 342 -73.61 35.53 12.78
CA ASN A 342 -74.76 36.16 12.13
C ASN A 342 -74.46 37.55 11.55
N LYS A 343 -73.30 37.71 10.91
CA LYS A 343 -72.81 39.00 10.35
C LYS A 343 -72.63 40.11 11.39
N GLN A 344 -72.55 39.75 12.67
CA GLN A 344 -72.27 40.68 13.76
C GLN A 344 -70.95 40.31 14.41
N THR A 345 -70.16 41.32 14.77
CA THR A 345 -68.88 41.12 15.45
C THR A 345 -69.10 40.86 16.94
N TRP A 346 -68.46 39.81 17.44
CA TRP A 346 -68.40 39.44 18.85
C TRP A 346 -66.94 39.42 19.30
N THR A 347 -66.67 39.92 20.50
CA THR A 347 -65.34 40.00 21.09
C THR A 347 -65.18 38.98 22.22
N THR A 348 -63.97 38.50 22.42
CA THR A 348 -63.64 37.59 23.53
C THR A 348 -62.74 38.25 24.57
N ASN A 349 -62.71 37.71 25.79
CA ASN A 349 -61.85 38.22 26.86
C ASN A 349 -60.37 37.85 26.63
N GLN A 350 -59.47 38.64 27.23
CA GLN A 350 -58.04 38.33 27.19
C GLN A 350 -57.76 37.01 27.92
N GLY A 351 -56.95 36.17 27.28
CA GLY A 351 -56.61 34.86 27.86
C GLY A 351 -57.77 33.86 27.84
N ASN A 352 -58.75 34.04 26.94
CA ASN A 352 -59.83 33.07 26.79
C ASN A 352 -59.24 31.66 26.56
N LEU A 353 -59.63 30.73 27.42
CA LEU A 353 -59.18 29.35 27.42
C LEU A 353 -60.19 28.49 28.19
N VAL A 354 -60.61 27.40 27.57
CA VAL A 354 -61.30 26.31 28.25
C VAL A 354 -60.44 25.05 28.10
N GLN A 355 -60.15 24.37 29.22
CA GLN A 355 -59.42 23.11 29.23
C GLN A 355 -60.38 21.98 29.63
N LEU A 356 -60.40 20.91 28.85
CA LEU A 356 -61.26 19.73 29.03
C LEU A 356 -60.39 18.51 29.25
N ASP A 357 -60.66 17.65 30.24
CA ASP A 357 -60.02 16.34 30.39
C ASP A 357 -61.03 15.18 30.41
N SER A 358 -60.57 13.94 30.64
CA SER A 358 -61.45 12.76 30.71
C SER A 358 -62.53 12.84 31.79
N SER A 359 -62.42 13.77 32.74
CA SER A 359 -63.34 14.00 33.84
C SER A 359 -64.26 15.21 33.60
N GLY A 360 -64.19 15.85 32.42
CA GLY A 360 -65.00 17.01 32.03
C GLY A 360 -64.21 18.31 31.96
N ILE A 361 -64.83 19.43 32.34
CA ILE A 361 -64.19 20.76 32.31
C ILE A 361 -63.14 20.85 33.43
N ARG A 362 -61.87 20.94 33.06
CA ARG A 362 -60.76 21.13 34.00
C ARG A 362 -60.66 22.59 34.45
N SER A 363 -60.78 23.51 33.50
CA SER A 363 -60.81 24.94 33.78
C SER A 363 -61.57 25.69 32.69
N ALA A 364 -62.19 26.83 33.03
CA ALA A 364 -62.86 27.68 32.05
C ALA A 364 -62.64 29.17 32.35
N ASN A 365 -62.26 29.91 31.32
CA ASN A 365 -62.23 31.36 31.30
C ASN A 365 -62.59 31.79 29.88
N LEU A 366 -63.86 32.07 29.60
CA LEU A 366 -64.32 32.41 28.26
C LEU A 366 -65.47 33.40 28.33
N GLU A 367 -65.33 34.53 27.65
CA GLU A 367 -66.41 35.48 27.41
C GLU A 367 -66.60 35.64 25.91
N LEU A 368 -67.85 35.68 25.48
CA LEU A 368 -68.24 36.00 24.12
C LEU A 368 -69.30 37.11 24.16
N MET A 369 -68.88 38.32 23.80
CA MET A 369 -69.62 39.55 24.07
C MET A 369 -69.86 40.35 22.80
N LYS A 370 -71.03 40.98 22.71
CA LYS A 370 -71.37 42.01 21.73
C LYS A 370 -72.01 43.18 22.48
N GLY A 371 -71.20 44.20 22.75
CA GLY A 371 -71.62 45.28 23.66
C GLY A 371 -71.94 44.71 25.04
N GLY A 372 -73.15 44.96 25.55
CA GLY A 372 -73.62 44.44 26.84
C GLY A 372 -74.25 43.04 26.79
N ASN A 373 -74.37 42.43 25.62
CA ASN A 373 -75.05 41.14 25.45
C ASN A 373 -74.02 40.04 25.24
N GLY A 374 -74.19 38.88 25.86
CA GLY A 374 -73.20 37.82 25.73
C GLY A 374 -73.39 36.58 26.58
N LEU A 375 -72.40 35.70 26.45
CA LEU A 375 -72.24 34.49 27.23
C LEU A 375 -70.88 34.55 27.93
N LYS A 376 -70.87 34.31 29.24
CA LYS A 376 -69.64 34.11 30.01
C LYS A 376 -69.62 32.70 30.58
N ILE A 377 -68.45 32.07 30.56
CA ILE A 377 -68.17 30.74 31.11
C ILE A 377 -66.88 30.87 31.93
N ASN A 378 -67.02 30.88 33.25
CA ASN A 378 -65.89 31.09 34.16
C ASN A 378 -65.91 30.05 35.28
N GLY A 379 -64.79 29.37 35.47
CA GLY A 379 -64.58 28.54 36.64
C GLY A 379 -64.14 29.39 37.83
N THR A 380 -64.87 29.26 38.92
CA THR A 380 -64.66 30.03 40.16
C THR A 380 -63.94 29.23 41.24
N GLY A 381 -63.69 27.94 40.99
CA GLY A 381 -62.95 27.06 41.90
C GLY A 381 -61.44 27.13 41.79
N ALA A 382 -60.77 26.22 42.48
CA ALA A 382 -59.32 26.10 42.45
C ALA A 382 -58.81 25.93 41.00
N ASN A 383 -57.77 26.69 40.63
CA ASN A 383 -57.19 26.70 39.29
C ASN A 383 -58.17 27.05 38.16
N GLY A 384 -59.29 27.73 38.46
CA GLY A 384 -60.30 28.08 37.47
C GLY A 384 -61.17 26.90 37.03
N GLY A 385 -61.21 25.83 37.82
CA GLY A 385 -62.10 24.67 37.64
C GLY A 385 -63.46 24.87 38.33
N PHE A 386 -64.14 23.77 38.63
CA PHE A 386 -65.48 23.78 39.22
C PHE A 386 -65.53 24.48 40.60
N PRO A 387 -66.59 25.26 40.92
CA PRO A 387 -67.81 25.44 40.11
C PRO A 387 -67.58 26.22 38.82
N ILE A 388 -68.24 25.82 37.73
CA ILE A 388 -68.23 26.53 36.45
C ILE A 388 -69.53 27.33 36.35
N ASN A 389 -69.42 28.65 36.30
CA ASN A 389 -70.55 29.54 36.13
C ASN A 389 -70.72 29.88 34.65
N LEU A 390 -71.90 29.58 34.11
CA LEU A 390 -72.36 30.07 32.82
C LEU A 390 -73.33 31.22 33.08
N GLN A 391 -73.10 32.37 32.45
CA GLN A 391 -73.94 33.55 32.57
C GLN A 391 -74.41 34.01 31.19
N PHE A 392 -75.72 34.11 31.02
CA PHE A 392 -76.37 34.66 29.85
C PHE A 392 -76.81 36.10 30.13
N MET A 393 -76.50 37.02 29.22
CA MET A 393 -76.91 38.41 29.26
C MET A 393 -77.54 38.78 27.92
N ASN A 394 -78.87 38.85 27.88
CA ASN A 394 -79.66 39.11 26.68
C ASN A 394 -79.20 38.26 25.48
N PHE A 395 -78.94 36.98 25.72
CA PHE A 395 -78.34 36.09 24.72
C PHE A 395 -79.43 35.52 23.80
N SER A 396 -79.37 35.84 22.51
CA SER A 396 -80.43 35.44 21.56
C SER A 396 -80.41 33.94 21.27
N ILE A 397 -81.57 33.28 21.35
CA ILE A 397 -81.75 31.89 20.92
C ILE A 397 -81.37 31.70 19.44
N ALA A 398 -81.64 32.70 18.59
CA ALA A 398 -81.22 32.67 17.19
C ALA A 398 -79.70 32.66 17.02
N THR A 399 -78.95 33.32 17.93
CA THR A 399 -77.49 33.23 17.96
C THR A 399 -77.05 31.82 18.33
N LEU A 400 -77.65 31.20 19.35
CA LEU A 400 -77.34 29.81 19.72
C LEU A 400 -77.61 28.86 18.55
N ALA A 401 -78.77 28.98 17.90
CA ALA A 401 -79.15 28.18 16.74
C ALA A 401 -78.15 28.31 15.58
N SER A 402 -77.63 29.52 15.34
CA SER A 402 -76.61 29.75 14.32
C SER A 402 -75.25 29.14 14.66
N MET A 403 -74.89 29.08 15.94
CA MET A 403 -73.63 28.45 16.38
C MET A 403 -73.65 26.93 16.20
N ILE A 404 -74.82 26.31 16.38
CA ILE A 404 -75.00 24.85 16.22
C ILE A 404 -75.53 24.45 14.84
N GLN A 405 -75.63 25.40 13.89
CA GLN A 405 -76.12 25.18 12.52
C GLN A 405 -77.51 24.51 12.45
N SER A 406 -78.47 24.94 13.27
CA SER A 406 -79.83 24.41 13.20
C SER A 406 -80.60 24.99 12.00
N ASP A 407 -81.11 24.13 11.13
CA ASP A 407 -81.90 24.51 9.94
C ASP A 407 -83.30 25.02 10.28
N THR A 408 -83.85 24.70 11.46
CA THR A 408 -85.19 25.11 11.88
C THR A 408 -85.17 25.78 13.25
N LEU A 409 -85.59 27.05 13.31
CA LEU A 409 -85.74 27.79 14.55
C LEU A 409 -87.18 27.66 15.06
N VAL A 410 -87.39 26.78 16.05
CA VAL A 410 -88.71 26.54 16.64
C VAL A 410 -89.09 27.62 17.65
N ALA A 411 -88.09 28.22 18.31
CA ALA A 411 -88.27 29.27 19.30
C ALA A 411 -87.29 30.44 19.13
N GLU A 412 -87.79 31.66 19.31
CA GLU A 412 -86.99 32.89 19.48
C GLU A 412 -87.12 33.38 20.92
N GLY A 413 -86.16 34.19 21.38
CA GLY A 413 -86.18 34.79 22.71
C GLY A 413 -84.80 35.25 23.14
N LEU A 414 -84.74 36.01 24.23
CA LEU A 414 -83.48 36.44 24.86
C LEU A 414 -83.31 35.70 26.18
N ILE A 415 -82.24 34.90 26.28
CA ILE A 415 -81.88 34.17 27.49
C ILE A 415 -81.13 35.10 28.43
N ASN A 416 -81.54 35.12 29.69
CA ASN A 416 -80.93 35.80 30.82
C ASN A 416 -80.80 34.82 31.99
N GLY A 417 -79.81 35.03 32.85
CA GLY A 417 -79.63 34.26 34.07
C GLY A 417 -78.35 33.42 34.10
N THR A 418 -78.27 32.48 35.04
CA THR A 418 -77.05 31.73 35.32
C THR A 418 -77.29 30.23 35.43
N VAL A 419 -76.26 29.46 35.06
CA VAL A 419 -76.16 28.03 35.35
C VAL A 419 -74.83 27.81 36.07
N GLU A 420 -74.88 27.32 37.30
CA GLU A 420 -73.70 26.91 38.05
C GLU A 420 -73.56 25.40 37.98
N LEU A 421 -72.51 24.93 37.33
CA LEU A 421 -72.11 23.52 37.32
C LEU A 421 -71.18 23.26 38.50
N LYS A 422 -71.43 22.21 39.28
CA LYS A 422 -70.66 21.78 40.44
C LYS A 422 -70.11 20.37 40.19
N GLN A 423 -68.80 20.19 40.39
CA GLN A 423 -68.18 18.86 40.23
C GLN A 423 -68.27 18.06 41.52
N SER A 424 -68.99 16.95 41.44
CA SER A 424 -69.04 15.92 42.47
C SER A 424 -69.53 14.61 41.86
N ALA A 425 -68.75 14.00 40.93
CA ALA A 425 -69.11 12.79 40.17
C ALA A 425 -70.21 11.95 40.86
N PRO A 426 -71.48 12.12 40.44
CA PRO A 426 -71.99 12.75 39.20
C PRO A 426 -72.05 14.29 39.15
N LEU A 427 -72.04 14.87 37.96
CA LEU A 427 -72.14 16.32 37.75
C LEU A 427 -73.45 16.87 38.35
N SER A 428 -73.37 17.89 39.21
CA SER A 428 -74.54 18.62 39.70
C SER A 428 -74.61 20.04 39.14
N PHE A 429 -75.81 20.62 39.07
CA PHE A 429 -76.04 21.97 38.58
C PHE A 429 -77.21 22.67 39.27
N VAL A 430 -77.16 23.99 39.26
CA VAL A 430 -78.28 24.88 39.60
C VAL A 430 -78.42 25.93 38.50
N ALA A 431 -79.61 26.05 37.94
CA ALA A 431 -79.96 27.00 36.89
C ALA A 431 -81.10 27.91 37.36
N ASP A 432 -80.92 29.21 37.16
CA ASP A 432 -81.97 30.23 37.27
C ASP A 432 -81.92 31.02 35.97
N LEU A 433 -82.89 30.73 35.08
CA LEU A 433 -82.94 31.27 33.73
C LEU A 433 -84.28 31.95 33.49
N SER A 434 -84.23 33.07 32.76
CA SER A 434 -85.40 33.66 32.13
C SER A 434 -85.19 33.75 30.62
N ILE A 435 -86.22 33.43 29.86
CA ILE A 435 -86.28 33.65 28.42
C ILE A 435 -87.34 34.71 28.18
N ASP A 436 -86.88 35.93 27.95
CA ASP A 436 -87.74 37.07 27.71
C ASP A 436 -88.20 37.09 26.25
N SER A 437 -89.47 37.49 26.05
CA SER A 437 -90.09 37.63 24.73
C SER A 437 -89.99 36.34 23.88
N ILE A 438 -90.26 35.19 24.49
CA ILE A 438 -90.27 33.92 23.78
C ILE A 438 -91.33 33.95 22.66
N LYS A 439 -90.93 33.51 21.47
CA LYS A 439 -91.85 33.26 20.36
C LYS A 439 -91.74 31.82 19.93
N ALA A 440 -92.86 31.11 19.81
CA ALA A 440 -92.90 29.80 19.15
C ALA A 440 -93.36 29.99 17.70
N PHE A 441 -92.60 29.47 16.73
CA PHE A 441 -92.89 29.64 15.29
C PHE A 441 -93.23 31.10 14.90
N SER A 442 -92.42 32.04 15.38
CA SER A 442 -92.59 33.50 15.20
C SER A 442 -93.79 34.14 15.91
N GLN A 443 -94.60 33.40 16.66
CA GLN A 443 -95.69 33.94 17.46
C GLN A 443 -95.27 34.18 18.91
N PRO A 444 -95.41 35.40 19.47
CA PRO A 444 -95.11 35.67 20.87
C PRO A 444 -95.99 34.86 21.81
N ILE A 445 -95.35 34.19 22.78
CA ILE A 445 -96.05 33.41 23.82
C ILE A 445 -95.74 33.89 25.25
N GLY A 446 -94.78 34.80 25.46
CA GLY A 446 -94.57 35.47 26.75
C GLY A 446 -93.13 35.45 27.25
N THR A 447 -92.94 35.32 28.55
CA THR A 447 -91.65 35.09 29.20
C THR A 447 -91.67 33.74 29.92
N LEU A 448 -90.64 32.93 29.70
CA LEU A 448 -90.44 31.66 30.40
C LEU A 448 -89.41 31.85 31.51
N LYS A 449 -89.81 31.67 32.77
CA LYS A 449 -88.87 31.50 33.87
C LYS A 449 -88.62 30.01 34.09
N LEU A 450 -87.37 29.62 34.31
CA LEU A 450 -86.94 28.25 34.56
C LEU A 450 -85.93 28.23 35.72
N ASP A 451 -86.37 27.67 36.84
CA ASP A 451 -85.51 27.27 37.94
C ASP A 451 -85.31 25.74 37.85
N ALA A 452 -84.09 25.28 37.65
CA ALA A 452 -83.80 23.84 37.49
C ALA A 452 -82.55 23.43 38.28
N SER A 453 -82.55 22.24 38.86
CA SER A 453 -81.39 21.70 39.59
C SER A 453 -81.46 20.19 39.66
N ASN A 454 -80.32 19.53 39.85
CA ASN A 454 -80.31 18.14 40.27
C ASN A 454 -79.83 18.00 41.72
N SER A 455 -80.65 17.36 42.54
CA SER A 455 -80.35 17.15 43.96
C SER A 455 -79.54 15.86 44.19
N SER A 456 -79.53 14.95 43.22
CA SER A 456 -78.74 13.70 43.18
C SER A 456 -78.46 13.29 41.73
N GLU A 457 -77.78 12.16 41.51
CA GLU A 457 -77.47 11.61 40.17
C GLU A 457 -78.71 11.45 39.29
N GLU A 458 -79.81 11.06 39.91
CA GLU A 458 -80.98 10.57 39.20
C GLU A 458 -82.16 11.55 39.25
N VAL A 459 -82.16 12.56 40.11
CA VAL A 459 -83.33 13.45 40.36
C VAL A 459 -83.08 14.87 39.86
N PHE A 460 -83.90 15.31 38.91
CA PHE A 460 -83.87 16.65 38.30
C PHE A 460 -85.13 17.42 38.67
N ASN A 461 -85.00 18.42 39.54
CA ASN A 461 -86.10 19.31 39.91
C ASN A 461 -86.25 20.41 38.86
N VAL A 462 -87.48 20.67 38.46
CA VAL A 462 -87.84 21.74 37.54
C VAL A 462 -89.00 22.54 38.13
N ALA A 463 -88.85 23.85 38.15
CA ALA A 463 -89.92 24.81 38.33
C ALA A 463 -89.88 25.79 37.15
N ALA A 464 -90.81 25.62 36.23
CA ALA A 464 -90.95 26.48 35.06
C ALA A 464 -92.26 27.27 35.14
N ALA A 465 -92.23 28.52 34.70
CA ALA A 465 -93.41 29.36 34.59
C ALA A 465 -93.39 30.11 33.26
N LEU A 466 -94.37 29.84 32.39
CA LEU A 466 -94.61 30.60 31.18
C LEU A 466 -95.75 31.58 31.42
N LYS A 467 -95.46 32.87 31.28
CA LYS A 467 -96.44 33.94 31.46
C LYS A 467 -96.40 34.91 30.28
N GLY A 468 -97.54 35.08 29.63
CA GLY A 468 -97.79 36.06 28.58
C GLY A 468 -99.26 36.45 28.55
N ASP A 469 -99.66 37.25 27.56
CA ASP A 469 -101.03 37.76 27.44
C ASP A 469 -102.08 36.66 27.11
N SER A 470 -101.62 35.48 26.71
CA SER A 470 -102.45 34.41 26.15
C SER A 470 -102.16 33.04 26.77
N VAL A 471 -101.22 32.99 27.72
CA VAL A 471 -100.79 31.79 28.44
C VAL A 471 -100.27 32.15 29.83
N ASN A 472 -100.76 31.44 30.82
CA ASN A 472 -100.23 31.39 32.17
C ASN A 472 -100.20 29.92 32.56
N LEU A 473 -98.99 29.39 32.66
CA LEU A 473 -98.72 27.98 32.86
C LEU A 473 -97.55 27.85 33.84
N THR A 474 -97.71 27.03 34.87
CA THR A 474 -96.61 26.64 35.73
C THR A 474 -96.45 25.13 35.73
N VAL A 475 -95.20 24.68 35.71
CA VAL A 475 -94.82 23.28 35.80
C VAL A 475 -93.86 23.16 36.96
N LYS A 476 -94.21 22.40 37.98
CA LYS A 476 -93.33 22.14 39.12
C LYS A 476 -93.29 20.66 39.42
N GLY A 477 -92.08 20.14 39.63
CA GLY A 477 -91.90 18.75 39.98
C GLY A 477 -90.50 18.28 39.70
N ASP A 478 -90.38 16.98 39.52
CA ASP A 478 -89.11 16.30 39.33
C ASP A 478 -89.19 15.22 38.24
N TYR A 479 -88.04 15.00 37.62
CA TYR A 479 -87.81 13.89 36.70
C TYR A 479 -86.74 12.97 37.30
N THR A 480 -87.02 11.66 37.36
CA THR A 480 -86.07 10.64 37.83
C THR A 480 -85.53 9.80 36.66
N THR A 481 -84.23 9.59 36.52
CA THR A 481 -83.70 8.83 35.37
C THR A 481 -83.95 7.32 35.42
N THR A 482 -84.43 6.81 36.55
CA THR A 482 -84.73 5.39 36.80
C THR A 482 -86.21 5.19 37.15
N GLY A 483 -86.71 3.99 36.83
CA GLY A 483 -88.10 3.58 37.11
C GLY A 483 -89.12 3.90 36.02
N ASP A 484 -90.28 3.22 36.08
CA ASP A 484 -91.34 3.30 35.06
C ASP A 484 -92.23 4.56 35.19
N ASN A 485 -92.16 5.27 36.32
CA ASN A 485 -92.90 6.52 36.59
C ASN A 485 -91.92 7.68 36.85
N ASN A 486 -91.08 7.94 35.86
CA ASN A 486 -89.98 8.89 35.96
C ASN A 486 -90.38 10.37 35.90
N LEU A 487 -91.64 10.70 35.60
CA LEU A 487 -92.13 12.07 35.46
C LEU A 487 -93.13 12.37 36.58
N ASN A 488 -92.73 13.20 37.53
CA ASN A 488 -93.59 13.69 38.60
C ASN A 488 -93.76 15.20 38.47
N PHE A 489 -94.67 15.63 37.59
CA PHE A 489 -94.93 17.04 37.36
C PHE A 489 -96.36 17.43 37.70
N VAL A 490 -96.49 18.49 38.49
CA VAL A 490 -97.74 19.22 38.65
C VAL A 490 -97.73 20.34 37.61
N VAL A 491 -98.68 20.24 36.68
CA VAL A 491 -98.91 21.25 35.64
C VAL A 491 -100.16 22.02 36.03
N ASP A 492 -99.99 23.30 36.36
CA ASP A 492 -101.09 24.22 36.62
C ASP A 492 -101.23 25.17 35.43
N ILE A 493 -102.41 25.16 34.82
CA ILE A 493 -102.72 25.94 33.61
C ILE A 493 -103.84 26.94 33.92
N PRO A 494 -103.56 28.05 34.65
CA PRO A 494 -104.56 29.09 34.86
C PRO A 494 -105.12 29.67 33.57
N GLU A 495 -104.30 29.78 32.52
CA GLU A 495 -104.72 30.34 31.23
C GLU A 495 -103.96 29.69 30.07
N PHE A 496 -104.69 29.23 29.06
CA PHE A 496 -104.12 28.79 27.78
C PHE A 496 -105.13 29.03 26.65
N SER A 497 -104.96 30.13 25.93
CA SER A 497 -105.88 30.50 24.85
C SER A 497 -105.55 29.80 23.53
N LEU A 498 -106.50 29.79 22.59
CA LEU A 498 -106.28 29.27 21.23
C LEU A 498 -105.15 30.04 20.51
N THR A 499 -104.96 31.32 20.81
CA THR A 499 -103.86 32.15 20.31
C THR A 499 -102.50 31.57 20.72
N ALA A 500 -102.37 31.08 21.95
CA ALA A 500 -101.15 30.41 22.43
C ALA A 500 -100.97 29.01 21.83
N ALA A 501 -102.05 28.31 21.47
CA ALA A 501 -102.02 26.98 20.84
C ALA A 501 -101.64 27.00 19.35
N GLN A 502 -101.98 28.08 18.65
CA GLN A 502 -101.85 28.23 17.19
C GLN A 502 -100.49 27.81 16.61
N PRO A 503 -99.33 28.13 17.24
CA PRO A 503 -98.02 27.75 16.71
C PRO A 503 -97.82 26.23 16.62
N PHE A 504 -98.40 25.47 17.55
CA PHE A 504 -98.15 24.04 17.72
C PHE A 504 -99.13 23.16 16.93
N VAL A 505 -100.28 23.73 16.54
CA VAL A 505 -101.32 23.00 15.80
C VAL A 505 -101.36 23.37 14.31
N ARG A 506 -100.41 24.20 13.84
CA ARG A 506 -100.37 24.71 12.46
C ARG A 506 -100.41 23.60 11.39
N ASP A 507 -99.84 22.44 11.70
CA ASP A 507 -99.78 21.30 10.78
C ASP A 507 -100.90 20.26 11.06
N MET A 508 -101.64 20.41 12.16
CA MET A 508 -102.75 19.53 12.56
C MET A 508 -104.13 20.13 12.25
N VAL A 509 -104.20 21.45 12.08
CA VAL A 509 -105.42 22.17 11.69
C VAL A 509 -105.28 22.49 10.20
N SER A 510 -105.95 21.69 9.36
CA SER A 510 -106.21 22.07 7.97
C SER A 510 -106.80 23.47 7.94
N LYS A 511 -106.25 24.34 7.08
CA LYS A 511 -106.94 25.58 6.70
C LYS A 511 -108.36 25.29 6.21
#